data_AF-A0A162K9G3-F1
#
_entry.id   AF-A0A162K9G3-F1
#
_cell.length_a   1.000
_cell.length_b   1.000
_cell.length_c   1.000
_cell.angle_alpha   90.00
_cell.angle_beta   90.00
_cell.angle_gamma   90.00
#
_symmetry.space_group_name_H-M   'P 1'
#
loop_
_entity.id
_entity.type
_entity.pdbx_description
1 polymer ?
#
loop_
_entity_poly.entity_id
_entity_poly.type
_entity_poly.pdbx_seq_one_letter_code
_entity_poly.pdbx_strand_id
1 'polypeptide(L)'
;MSALKSSANRTRSERLEARVSAEQKRLIEHAAALEGRSVTDFVLAAVQDAARRAIEDHRRIDLSLRDGEAFVRALTEPQPVNDRLMDTIRRYRQRTGI
;
A
#
# COMPACT_ATOMS: atom_id res chain seq x y z
N MET A 1 -3.20 39.44 -16.60
CA MET A 1 -3.37 38.91 -15.24
C MET A 1 -2.65 37.57 -15.14
N SER A 2 -1.37 37.59 -14.74
CA SER A 2 -0.55 36.41 -14.49
C SER A 2 0.11 36.61 -13.12
N ALA A 3 -0.04 35.64 -12.23
CA ALA A 3 1.07 35.18 -11.40
C ALA A 3 0.74 33.83 -10.74
N LEU A 4 1.31 32.79 -11.36
CA LEU A 4 2.02 31.68 -10.74
C LEU A 4 1.36 30.95 -9.55
N LYS A 5 0.75 29.82 -9.92
CA LYS A 5 0.66 28.55 -9.18
C LYS A 5 1.86 28.38 -8.23
N SER A 6 1.60 28.44 -6.93
CA SER A 6 2.60 28.13 -5.90
C SER A 6 3.13 26.72 -6.13
N SER A 7 4.35 26.59 -6.63
CA SER A 7 5.09 25.34 -6.46
C SER A 7 5.32 25.24 -4.96
N ALA A 8 4.48 24.49 -4.27
CA ALA A 8 4.76 24.06 -2.91
C ALA A 8 6.16 23.45 -2.97
N ASN A 9 7.14 24.22 -2.49
CA ASN A 9 8.50 23.75 -2.32
C ASN A 9 8.34 22.54 -1.42
N ARG A 10 8.53 21.32 -1.97
CA ARG A 10 8.47 20.07 -1.20
C ARG A 10 9.72 20.01 -0.34
N THR A 11 9.81 20.93 0.61
CA THR A 11 10.86 20.99 1.60
C THR A 11 10.77 19.67 2.36
N ARG A 12 11.85 18.89 2.38
CA ARG A 12 11.94 17.65 3.17
C ARG A 12 11.99 18.04 4.65
N SER A 13 10.85 18.42 5.24
CA SER A 13 10.72 18.86 6.64
C SER A 13 10.66 17.69 7.61
N GLU A 14 10.11 16.57 7.15
CA GLU A 14 9.90 15.38 7.97
C GLU A 14 11.17 14.52 8.05
N ARG A 15 11.45 13.98 9.23
CA ARG A 15 12.60 13.12 9.50
C ARG A 15 12.15 11.70 9.81
N LEU A 16 12.81 10.73 9.18
CA LEU A 16 12.70 9.32 9.53
C LEU A 16 13.93 8.94 10.35
N GLU A 17 13.73 8.61 11.63
CA GLU A 17 14.82 8.26 12.54
C GLU A 17 14.83 6.76 12.82
N ALA A 18 15.99 6.14 12.67
CA ALA A 18 16.23 4.74 13.02
C ALA A 18 17.64 4.58 13.58
N ARG A 19 17.77 3.76 14.62
CA ARG A 19 19.08 3.33 15.13
C ARG A 19 19.50 2.07 14.38
N VAL A 20 20.75 2.06 13.93
CA VAL A 20 21.35 0.91 13.24
C VAL A 20 22.62 0.49 13.97
N SER A 21 22.94 -0.79 13.89
CA SER A 21 24.23 -1.31 14.33
C SER A 21 25.38 -0.82 13.43
N ALA A 22 26.61 -0.90 13.93
CA ALA A 22 27.79 -0.56 13.15
C ALA A 22 27.98 -1.48 11.92
N GLU A 23 27.49 -2.73 11.99
CA GLU A 23 27.50 -3.66 10.87
C GLU A 23 26.50 -3.24 9.78
N GLN A 24 25.27 -2.93 10.17
CA GLN A 24 24.25 -2.41 9.23
C GLN A 24 24.70 -1.12 8.56
N LYS A 25 25.33 -0.19 9.31
CA LYS A 25 25.86 1.04 8.73
C LYS A 25 26.90 0.77 7.65
N ARG A 26 27.88 -0.11 7.94
CA ARG A 26 28.92 -0.49 6.97
C ARG A 26 28.34 -1.16 5.72
N LEU A 27 27.37 -2.05 5.91
CA LEU A 27 26.68 -2.71 4.80
C LEU A 27 25.97 -1.69 3.89
N ILE A 28 25.22 -0.76 4.47
CA ILE A 28 24.48 0.28 3.74
C ILE A 28 25.45 1.22 3.02
N GLU A 29 26.53 1.65 3.68
CA GLU A 29 27.58 2.49 3.08
C GLU A 29 28.22 1.82 1.88
N HIS A 30 28.54 0.52 1.99
CA HIS A 30 29.12 -0.24 0.90
C HIS A 30 28.14 -0.37 -0.28
N ALA A 31 26.88 -0.71 -0.02
CA ALA A 31 25.86 -0.81 -1.06
C ALA A 31 25.63 0.52 -1.80
N ALA A 32 25.54 1.63 -1.05
CA ALA A 32 25.41 2.96 -1.64
C ALA A 32 26.62 3.34 -2.51
N ALA A 33 27.83 2.99 -2.06
CA ALA A 33 29.06 3.22 -2.82
C ALA A 33 29.11 2.41 -4.12
N LEU A 34 28.67 1.13 -4.10
CA LEU A 34 28.58 0.30 -5.29
C LEU A 34 27.61 0.86 -6.34
N GLU A 35 26.53 1.51 -5.90
CA GLU A 35 25.56 2.16 -6.77
C GLU A 35 25.91 3.61 -7.14
N GLY A 36 27.05 4.12 -6.66
CA GLY A 36 27.52 5.48 -6.98
C GLY A 36 26.62 6.60 -6.43
N ARG A 37 25.89 6.34 -5.34
CA ARG A 37 24.96 7.32 -4.73
C ARG A 37 25.24 7.53 -3.25
N SER A 38 24.73 8.63 -2.71
CA SER A 38 24.87 8.91 -1.28
C SER A 38 24.09 7.89 -0.43
N VAL A 39 24.54 7.65 0.80
CA VAL A 39 23.82 6.79 1.76
C VAL A 39 22.38 7.25 1.97
N THR A 40 22.16 8.57 2.09
CA THR A 40 20.83 9.14 2.25
C THR A 40 19.92 8.81 1.06
N ASP A 41 20.44 8.94 -0.16
CA ASP A 41 19.67 8.66 -1.37
C ASP A 41 19.38 7.17 -1.52
N PHE A 42 20.38 6.32 -1.24
CA PHE A 42 20.22 4.86 -1.19
C PHE A 42 19.11 4.45 -0.22
N VAL A 43 19.18 4.93 1.04
CA VAL A 43 18.20 4.58 2.07
C VAL A 43 16.81 5.08 1.71
N LEU A 44 16.68 6.32 1.22
CA LEU A 44 15.38 6.88 0.84
C LEU A 44 14.73 6.08 -0.29
N ALA A 45 15.50 5.71 -1.33
CA ALA A 45 14.99 4.90 -2.42
C ALA A 45 14.57 3.51 -1.93
N ALA A 46 15.41 2.83 -1.16
CA ALA A 46 15.13 1.50 -0.64
C ALA A 46 13.88 1.47 0.26
N VAL A 47 13.74 2.45 1.15
CA VAL A 47 12.57 2.58 2.02
C VAL A 47 11.31 2.90 1.22
N GLN A 48 11.40 3.77 0.22
CA GLN A 48 10.25 4.11 -0.63
C GLN A 48 9.77 2.89 -1.43
N ASP A 49 10.68 2.10 -1.99
CA ASP A 49 10.36 0.89 -2.73
C ASP A 49 9.74 -0.19 -1.83
N ALA A 50 10.31 -0.39 -0.63
CA ALA A 50 9.76 -1.31 0.35
C ALA A 50 8.35 -0.90 0.81
N ALA A 51 8.14 0.39 1.08
CA ALA A 51 6.83 0.91 1.46
C ALA A 51 5.79 0.73 0.35
N ARG A 52 6.17 1.00 -0.91
CA ARG A 52 5.29 0.80 -2.07
C ARG A 52 4.86 -0.66 -2.19
N ARG A 53 5.80 -1.59 -2.15
CA ARG A 53 5.52 -3.03 -2.23
C ARG A 53 4.60 -3.48 -1.09
N ALA A 54 4.89 -3.08 0.14
CA ALA A 54 4.05 -3.43 1.29
C ALA A 54 2.60 -2.94 1.14
N ILE A 55 2.38 -1.75 0.55
CA ILE A 55 1.04 -1.21 0.28
C ILE A 55 0.37 -1.99 -0.87
N GLU A 56 1.10 -2.28 -1.95
CA GLU A 56 0.59 -3.01 -3.10
C GLU A 56 0.19 -4.45 -2.72
N ASP A 57 1.04 -5.15 -1.97
CA ASP A 57 0.80 -6.50 -1.48
C ASP A 57 -0.46 -6.57 -0.61
N HIS A 58 -0.76 -5.53 0.18
CA HIS A 58 -1.96 -5.49 1.00
C HIS A 58 -3.24 -5.15 0.21
N ARG A 59 -3.11 -4.47 -0.93
CA ARG A 59 -4.25 -4.06 -1.77
C ARG A 59 -4.59 -5.07 -2.86
N ARG A 60 -3.65 -5.96 -3.18
CA ARG A 60 -3.80 -6.93 -4.26
C ARG A 60 -4.34 -8.25 -3.71
N ILE A 61 -5.40 -8.75 -4.34
CA ILE A 61 -5.85 -10.12 -4.14
C ILE A 61 -5.41 -10.89 -5.37
N ASP A 62 -4.40 -11.74 -5.22
CA ASP A 62 -4.00 -12.66 -6.26
C ASP A 62 -4.90 -13.89 -6.21
N LEU A 63 -5.71 -14.06 -7.25
CA LEU A 63 -6.63 -15.19 -7.39
C LEU A 63 -5.95 -16.30 -8.18
N SER A 64 -6.14 -17.55 -7.74
CA SER A 64 -5.86 -18.70 -8.61
C SER A 64 -6.78 -18.64 -9.84
N LEU A 65 -6.47 -19.41 -10.90
CA LEU A 65 -7.36 -19.46 -12.07
C LEU A 65 -8.79 -19.84 -11.66
N ARG A 66 -8.94 -20.84 -10.79
CA ARG A 66 -10.23 -21.29 -10.26
C ARG A 66 -10.95 -20.17 -9.50
N ASP A 67 -10.24 -19.45 -8.64
CA ASP A 67 -10.85 -18.37 -7.86
C ASP A 67 -11.21 -17.16 -8.73
N GLY A 68 -10.41 -16.91 -9.77
CA GLY A 68 -10.67 -15.89 -10.79
C GLY A 68 -11.93 -16.20 -11.60
N GLU A 69 -12.10 -17.44 -12.05
CA GLU A 69 -13.32 -17.91 -12.72
C GLU A 69 -14.54 -17.77 -11.81
N ALA A 70 -14.43 -18.19 -10.54
CA ALA A 70 -15.50 -18.06 -9.56
C ALA A 70 -15.86 -16.58 -9.31
N PHE A 71 -14.85 -15.71 -9.22
CA PHE A 71 -15.03 -14.27 -9.03
C PHE A 71 -15.73 -13.61 -10.21
N VAL A 72 -15.26 -13.86 -11.44
CA VAL A 72 -15.88 -13.32 -12.66
C VAL A 72 -17.32 -13.82 -12.79
N ARG A 73 -17.55 -15.13 -12.58
CA ARG A 73 -18.89 -15.70 -12.61
C ARG A 73 -19.82 -15.05 -11.58
N ALA A 74 -19.33 -14.78 -10.37
CA ALA A 74 -20.14 -14.09 -9.36
C ALA A 74 -20.53 -12.65 -9.77
N LEU A 75 -19.70 -11.97 -10.58
CA LEU A 75 -20.01 -10.65 -11.12
C LEU A 75 -20.97 -10.69 -12.33
N THR A 76 -20.81 -11.67 -13.22
CA THR A 76 -21.59 -11.77 -14.46
C THR A 76 -22.91 -12.52 -14.27
N GLU A 77 -22.96 -13.46 -13.33
CA GLU A 77 -24.11 -14.30 -12.99
C GLU A 77 -24.42 -14.20 -11.49
N PRO A 78 -24.87 -13.02 -11.00
CA PRO A 78 -25.10 -12.82 -9.58
C PRO A 78 -26.18 -13.77 -9.07
N GLN A 79 -25.82 -14.58 -8.07
CA GLN A 79 -26.75 -15.47 -7.40
C GLN A 79 -27.62 -14.70 -6.40
N PRO A 80 -28.89 -15.10 -6.19
CA PRO A 80 -29.72 -14.47 -5.18
C PRO A 80 -29.12 -14.63 -3.78
N VAL A 81 -29.33 -13.61 -2.96
CA VAL A 81 -28.88 -13.59 -1.55
C VAL A 81 -29.57 -14.73 -0.80
N ASN A 82 -28.80 -15.56 -0.08
CA ASN A 82 -29.38 -16.65 0.70
C ASN A 82 -30.14 -16.17 1.95
N ASP A 83 -31.04 -17.01 2.48
CA ASP A 83 -31.91 -16.67 3.60
C ASP A 83 -31.13 -16.23 4.85
N ARG A 84 -29.99 -16.88 5.13
CA ARG A 84 -29.15 -16.56 6.29
C ARG A 84 -28.55 -15.16 6.20
N LEU A 85 -28.09 -14.75 5.03
CA LEU A 85 -27.55 -13.42 4.80
C LEU A 85 -28.68 -12.38 4.82
N MET A 86 -29.86 -12.69 4.27
CA MET A 86 -31.05 -11.84 4.37
C MET A 86 -31.45 -11.57 5.82
N ASP A 87 -31.51 -12.61 6.65
CA ASP A 87 -31.82 -12.46 8.07
C ASP A 87 -30.77 -11.65 8.83
N THR A 88 -29.51 -11.78 8.46
CA THR A 88 -28.42 -10.98 9.04
C THR A 88 -28.55 -9.50 8.67
N ILE A 89 -28.87 -9.20 7.40
CA ILE A 89 -29.13 -7.84 6.93
C ILE A 89 -30.34 -7.24 7.67
N ARG A 90 -31.45 -8.00 7.83
CA ARG A 90 -32.64 -7.56 8.58
C ARG A 90 -32.29 -7.19 10.02
N ARG A 91 -31.56 -8.06 10.73
CA ARG A 91 -31.13 -7.80 12.12
C ARG A 91 -30.21 -6.59 12.23
N TYR A 92 -29.29 -6.41 11.27
CA TYR A 92 -28.39 -5.26 11.24
C TYR A 92 -29.17 -3.95 11.14
N ARG A 93 -30.11 -3.86 10.17
CA ARG A 93 -30.99 -2.72 9.96
C ARG A 93 -31.80 -2.33 11.20
N GLN A 94 -32.41 -3.33 11.85
CA GLN A 94 -33.15 -3.12 13.10
C GLN A 94 -32.29 -2.56 14.24
N ARG A 95 -30.99 -2.90 14.29
CA ARG A 95 -30.06 -2.41 15.31
C ARG A 95 -29.49 -1.02 15.00
N THR A 96 -29.29 -0.67 13.73
CA THR A 96 -28.63 0.57 13.33
C THR A 96 -29.57 1.68 12.89
N GLY A 97 -30.88 1.42 12.78
CA GLY A 97 -31.88 2.43 12.42
C GLY A 97 -31.85 2.87 10.95
N ILE A 98 -31.25 2.06 10.07
CA ILE A 98 -31.27 2.21 8.60
C ILE A 98 -32.13 1.10 8.02
#